data_AF-A0A950G7G5-F1
#
_entry.id   AF-A0A950G7G5-F1
#
_cell.length_a   1.000
_cell.length_b   1.000
_cell.length_c   1.000
_cell.angle_alpha   90.00
_cell.angle_beta   90.00
_cell.angle_gamma   90.00
#
_symmetry.space_group_name_H-M   'P 1'
#
loop_
_entity.id
_entity.type
_entity.pdbx_description
1 polymer ?
#
loop_
_entity_poly.entity_id
_entity_poly.type
_entity_poly.pdbx_seq_one_letter_code
_entity_poly.pdbx_strand_id
1 'polypeptide(L)'
;MALDSTTKDKAEDAKVGGIAADRLRSLVERIERLEEERKALGNDIKDIFAEAKSAGFDVKVLRQLIRLRKQEPAEIEEQESLLDVYRRALGM
;
A
#
# COMPACT_ATOMS: atom_id res chain seq x y z
N MET A 1 -31.25 -24.07 -45.66
CA MET A 1 -31.89 -23.23 -44.62
C MET A 1 -30.94 -23.19 -43.43
N ALA A 2 -29.99 -22.25 -43.44
CA ALA A 2 -28.95 -22.10 -42.42
C ALA A 2 -29.12 -20.72 -41.77
N LEU A 3 -29.92 -20.67 -40.71
CA LEU A 3 -30.22 -19.47 -39.94
C LEU A 3 -30.47 -19.87 -38.48
N ASP A 4 -29.43 -20.20 -37.69
CA ASP A 4 -29.53 -20.20 -36.22
C ASP A 4 -28.17 -20.30 -35.48
N SER A 5 -27.08 -19.73 -36.01
CA SER A 5 -25.82 -19.63 -35.25
C SER A 5 -25.58 -18.23 -34.67
N THR A 6 -26.13 -17.18 -35.28
CA THR A 6 -25.92 -15.77 -34.89
C THR A 6 -26.75 -15.33 -33.67
N THR A 7 -27.77 -16.09 -33.30
CA THR A 7 -28.72 -15.82 -32.21
C THR A 7 -28.25 -16.37 -30.85
N LYS A 8 -27.39 -17.39 -30.86
CA LYS A 8 -26.93 -18.08 -29.64
C LYS A 8 -25.79 -17.35 -28.95
N ASP A 9 -24.87 -16.74 -29.70
CA ASP A 9 -23.74 -15.99 -29.15
C ASP A 9 -24.19 -14.70 -28.43
N LYS A 10 -25.19 -14.01 -28.97
CA LYS A 10 -25.73 -12.75 -28.40
C LYS A 10 -26.44 -12.94 -27.05
N ALA A 11 -26.87 -14.16 -26.73
CA ALA A 11 -27.62 -14.49 -25.52
C ALA A 11 -26.71 -14.92 -24.35
N GLU A 12 -25.50 -15.43 -24.61
CA GLU A 12 -24.53 -15.75 -23.56
C GLU A 12 -23.75 -14.51 -23.10
N ASP A 13 -23.42 -13.59 -24.03
CA ASP A 13 -22.85 -12.28 -23.70
C ASP A 13 -23.72 -11.47 -22.73
N ALA A 14 -25.04 -11.63 -22.82
CA ALA A 14 -25.99 -10.92 -21.97
C ALA A 14 -26.00 -11.39 -20.49
N LYS A 15 -25.54 -12.61 -20.20
CA LYS A 15 -25.49 -13.15 -18.82
C LYS A 15 -24.20 -12.84 -18.07
N VAL A 16 -23.11 -12.57 -18.80
CA VAL A 16 -21.79 -12.22 -18.22
C VAL A 16 -21.48 -10.72 -18.37
N GLY A 17 -22.01 -10.04 -19.38
CA GLY A 17 -21.50 -8.74 -19.84
C GLY A 17 -22.18 -7.47 -19.31
N GLY A 18 -23.30 -7.55 -18.59
CA GLY A 18 -24.04 -6.37 -18.11
C GLY A 18 -23.74 -6.02 -16.65
N ILE A 19 -24.49 -6.62 -15.72
CA ILE A 19 -24.42 -6.32 -14.28
C ILE A 19 -23.04 -6.65 -13.69
N ALA A 20 -22.40 -7.73 -14.14
CA ALA A 20 -21.07 -8.09 -13.68
C ALA A 20 -19.99 -7.13 -14.23
N ALA A 21 -20.17 -6.60 -15.44
CA ALA A 21 -19.28 -5.60 -16.03
C ALA A 21 -19.42 -4.24 -15.34
N ASP A 22 -20.64 -3.81 -15.02
CA ASP A 22 -20.88 -2.55 -14.30
C ASP A 22 -20.31 -2.60 -12.87
N ARG A 23 -20.49 -3.74 -12.18
CA ARG A 23 -19.90 -3.96 -10.85
C ARG A 23 -18.38 -3.98 -10.91
N LEU A 24 -17.80 -4.65 -11.91
CA LEU A 24 -16.34 -4.67 -12.12
C LEU A 24 -15.81 -3.27 -12.40
N ARG A 25 -16.47 -2.49 -13.28
CA ARG A 25 -16.10 -1.11 -13.58
C ARG A 25 -16.12 -0.24 -12.33
N SER A 26 -17.17 -0.32 -11.53
CA SER A 26 -17.27 0.41 -10.26
C SER A 26 -16.15 0.06 -9.28
N LEU A 27 -15.76 -1.21 -9.19
CA LEU A 27 -14.63 -1.64 -8.35
C LEU A 27 -13.30 -1.07 -8.87
N VAL A 28 -13.06 -1.13 -10.18
CA VAL A 28 -11.84 -0.60 -10.81
C VAL A 28 -11.73 0.91 -10.58
N GLU A 29 -12.76 1.68 -10.90
CA GLU A 29 -12.77 3.14 -10.72
C GLU A 29 -12.50 3.56 -9.27
N ARG A 30 -13.09 2.84 -8.30
CA ARG A 30 -12.84 3.09 -6.87
C ARG A 30 -11.40 2.78 -6.48
N ILE A 31 -10.82 1.72 -7.01
CA ILE A 31 -9.41 1.36 -6.75
C ILE A 31 -8.49 2.40 -7.39
N GLU A 32 -8.72 2.79 -8.64
CA GLU A 32 -7.90 3.80 -9.34
C GLU A 32 -7.90 5.14 -8.60
N ARG A 33 -9.06 5.59 -8.12
CA ARG A 33 -9.13 6.78 -7.29
C ARG A 33 -8.30 6.64 -6.00
N LEU A 34 -8.38 5.50 -5.31
CA LEU A 34 -7.58 5.25 -4.10
C LEU A 34 -6.08 5.14 -4.41
N GLU A 35 -5.69 4.63 -5.58
CA GLU A 35 -4.32 4.60 -6.07
C GLU A 35 -3.78 6.02 -6.28
N GLU A 36 -4.57 6.91 -6.89
CA GLU A 36 -4.25 8.32 -7.07
C GLU A 36 -4.10 9.06 -5.74
N GLU A 37 -5.06 8.88 -4.81
CA GLU A 37 -5.00 9.45 -3.47
C GLU A 37 -3.74 8.96 -2.72
N ARG A 38 -3.43 7.66 -2.79
CA ARG A 38 -2.23 7.10 -2.17
C ARG A 38 -0.95 7.67 -2.79
N LYS A 39 -0.93 7.88 -4.11
CA LYS A 39 0.21 8.49 -4.81
C LYS A 39 0.42 9.94 -4.38
N ALA A 40 -0.65 10.72 -4.27
CA ALA A 40 -0.61 12.09 -3.77
C ALA A 40 -0.03 12.14 -2.35
N LEU A 41 -0.59 11.36 -1.42
CA LEU A 41 -0.08 11.24 -0.05
C LEU A 41 1.39 10.79 -0.01
N GLY A 42 1.77 9.87 -0.90
CA GLY A 42 3.15 9.41 -1.03
C GLY A 42 4.11 10.51 -1.50
N ASN A 43 3.63 11.47 -2.29
CA ASN A 43 4.42 12.63 -2.70
C ASN A 43 4.53 13.65 -1.56
N ASP A 44 3.42 13.93 -0.86
CA ASP A 44 3.43 14.83 0.31
C ASP A 44 4.43 14.36 1.38
N ILE A 45 4.46 13.04 1.65
CA ILE A 45 5.44 12.44 2.57
C ILE A 45 6.88 12.64 2.10
N LYS A 46 7.14 12.54 0.78
CA LYS A 46 8.48 12.78 0.23
C LYS A 46 8.91 14.24 0.39
N ASP A 47 7.98 15.17 0.16
CA ASP A 47 8.25 16.60 0.28
C ASP A 47 8.58 16.96 1.74
N ILE A 48 7.87 16.39 2.72
CA ILE A 48 8.19 16.55 4.15
C ILE A 48 9.58 15.99 4.48
N PHE A 49 9.96 14.83 3.94
CA PHE A 49 11.32 14.32 4.13
C PHE A 49 12.39 15.20 3.45
N ALA A 50 12.07 15.82 2.32
CA ALA A 50 12.98 16.76 1.64
C ALA A 50 13.13 18.07 2.44
N GLU A 51 12.06 18.57 3.03
CA GLU A 51 12.08 19.71 3.96
C GLU A 51 12.93 19.38 5.18
N ALA A 52 12.69 18.23 5.83
CA ALA A 52 13.47 17.79 6.99
C ALA A 52 14.96 17.68 6.66
N LYS A 53 15.30 17.16 5.47
CA LYS A 53 16.70 17.12 4.99
C LYS A 53 17.30 18.52 4.85
N SER A 54 16.54 19.45 4.26
CA SER A 54 16.97 20.84 4.06
C SER A 54 17.14 21.59 5.40
N ALA A 55 16.35 21.22 6.41
CA ALA A 55 16.48 21.70 7.79
C ALA A 55 17.64 21.04 8.57
N GLY A 56 18.37 20.08 7.98
CA GLY A 56 19.54 19.44 8.59
C GLY A 56 19.27 18.14 9.35
N PHE A 57 18.07 17.58 9.28
CA PHE A 57 17.76 16.30 9.92
C PHE A 57 18.21 15.09 9.08
N ASP A 58 18.65 14.02 9.76
CA ASP A 58 18.93 12.74 9.10
C ASP A 58 17.63 11.98 8.78
N VAL A 59 17.31 11.91 7.49
CA VAL A 59 16.11 11.23 6.97
C VAL A 59 16.07 9.73 7.31
N LYS A 60 17.23 9.05 7.39
CA LYS A 60 17.26 7.62 7.74
C LYS A 60 16.86 7.43 9.20
N VAL A 61 17.38 8.26 10.09
CA VAL A 61 17.03 8.24 11.51
C VAL A 61 15.55 8.56 11.71
N LEU A 62 15.00 9.56 11.00
CA LEU A 62 13.57 9.87 11.06
C LEU A 62 12.69 8.68 10.62
N ARG A 63 13.07 7.97 9.54
CA ARG A 63 12.34 6.76 9.11
C ARG A 63 12.38 5.66 10.17
N GLN A 64 13.53 5.46 10.81
CA GLN A 64 13.64 4.51 11.92
C GLN A 64 12.75 4.92 13.10
N LEU A 65 12.76 6.21 13.47
CA LEU A 65 11.91 6.73 14.54
C LEU A 65 10.42 6.54 14.26
N ILE A 66 9.96 6.82 13.04
CA ILE A 66 8.57 6.57 12.63
C ILE A 66 8.23 5.09 12.71
N ARG A 67 9.15 4.19 12.32
CA ARG A 67 8.93 2.74 12.44
C ARG A 67 8.81 2.31 13.90
N LEU A 68 9.71 2.77 14.77
CA LEU A 68 9.66 2.48 16.21
C LEU A 68 8.34 2.98 16.82
N ARG A 69 7.90 4.19 16.47
CA ARG A 69 6.62 4.75 16.96
C ARG A 69 5.37 3.98 16.54
N LYS A 70 5.46 3.05 15.57
CA LYS A 70 4.35 2.19 15.15
C LYS A 70 4.32 0.86 15.92
N GLN A 71 5.35 0.53 16.67
CA GLN A 71 5.44 -0.70 17.45
C GLN A 71 4.85 -0.48 18.85
N GLU A 72 4.42 -1.57 19.51
CA GLU A 72 3.97 -1.49 20.90
C GLU A 72 5.17 -1.23 21.84
N PRO A 73 5.02 -0.41 22.89
CA PRO A 73 6.13 -0.09 23.80
C PRO A 73 6.82 -1.32 24.39
N ALA A 74 6.06 -2.36 24.73
CA ALA A 74 6.58 -3.60 25.29
C ALA A 74 7.46 -4.38 24.29
N GLU A 75 7.07 -4.43 23.01
CA GLU A 75 7.87 -5.07 21.97
C GLU A 75 9.20 -4.34 21.74
N ILE A 76 9.20 -3.00 21.84
CA ILE A 76 10.41 -2.19 21.73
C ILE A 76 11.35 -2.49 22.89
N GLU A 77 10.84 -2.49 24.12
CA GLU A 77 11.62 -2.75 25.33
C GLU A 77 12.25 -4.16 25.34
N GLU A 78 11.49 -5.17 24.90
CA GLU A 78 11.99 -6.54 24.76
C GLU A 78 13.12 -6.61 23.72
N GLN A 79 12.93 -5.99 22.54
CA GLN A 79 13.95 -5.97 21.49
C GLN A 79 15.21 -5.21 21.92
N GLU A 80 15.08 -4.08 22.61
CA GLU A 80 16.21 -3.32 23.16
C GLU A 80 16.98 -4.13 24.21
N SER A 81 16.27 -4.82 25.09
CA SER A 81 16.87 -5.71 26.10
C SER A 81 17.68 -6.84 25.45
N LEU A 82 17.13 -7.50 24.43
CA LEU A 82 17.83 -8.55 23.69
C LEU A 82 19.05 -8.01 22.92
N LEU A 83 18.92 -6.84 22.29
CA LEU A 83 20.02 -6.19 21.58
C LEU A 83 21.18 -5.86 22.53
N ASP A 84 20.89 -5.37 23.72
CA ASP A 84 21.88 -5.05 24.75
C ASP A 84 22.62 -6.32 25.24
N VAL A 85 21.90 -7.43 25.46
CA VAL A 85 22.51 -8.74 25.76
C VAL A 85 23.48 -9.17 24.66
N TYR A 86 23.07 -9.07 23.39
CA TYR A 86 23.92 -9.47 22.28
C TYR A 86 25.11 -8.53 22.06
N ARG A 87 24.95 -7.22 22.26
CA ARG A 87 26.06 -6.25 22.20
C ARG A 87 27.13 -6.57 23.24
N ARG A 88 26.72 -6.82 24.49
CA ARG A 88 27.63 -7.23 25.57
C ARG A 88 28.36 -8.53 25.22
N ALA A 89 27.66 -9.53 24.68
CA ALA A 89 28.27 -10.78 24.26
C ALA A 89 29.31 -10.60 23.13
N LEU A 90 29.11 -9.60 22.27
CA LEU A 90 30.03 -9.26 21.17
C LEU A 90 31.10 -8.22 21.57
N GLY A 91 31.06 -7.69 22.79
CA GLY A 91 31.97 -6.64 23.25
C GLY A 91 31.77 -5.28 22.56
N MET A 92 30.55 -4.99 22.11
CA MET A 92 30.13 -3.71 21.51
C MET A 92 29.47 -2.78 22.52
#